data_AF-A0A091SZ08-F1
#
_entry.id   AF-A0A091SZ08-F1
#
_cell.length_a   1.000
_cell.length_b   1.000
_cell.length_c   1.000
_cell.angle_alpha   90.00
_cell.angle_beta   90.00
_cell.angle_gamma   90.00
#
_symmetry.space_group_name_H-M   'P 1'
#
loop_
_entity.id
_entity.type
_entity.pdbx_description
1 polymer ?
#
loop_
_entity_poly.entity_id
_entity_poly.type
_entity_poly.pdbx_seq_one_letter_code
_entity_poly.pdbx_strand_id
1 'polypeptide(L)'
;VIRAKISSEKVVPASDDPLDTHKMIRYEIKQIKMFKGFEKLKDVQYVYTPFDSSLCGVKLEANNKKQYLLTGQILSDGKVLIHLCNYIEPWDDLSLSQKKSLNQRYQMGCGCKITTCYMVPCSITAPNECLWTDWLIERKLYGHQAKHYACIKRSDGTCSWYRGGPPPEKEFIDISEP
;
A
#
# COMPACT_ATOMS: atom_id res chain seq x y z
N VAL A 1 -0.55 -8.58 -3.29
CA VAL A 1 0.09 -7.81 -2.18
C VAL A 1 1.06 -8.72 -1.46
N ILE A 2 2.35 -8.42 -1.50
CA ILE A 2 3.41 -9.32 -1.01
C ILE A 2 4.46 -8.54 -0.22
N ARG A 3 5.15 -9.21 0.71
CA ARG A 3 6.42 -8.80 1.28
C ARG A 3 7.52 -9.61 0.61
N ALA A 4 8.52 -8.95 0.04
CA ALA A 4 9.59 -9.61 -0.69
C ALA A 4 10.93 -8.87 -0.58
N LYS A 5 12.03 -9.57 -0.88
CA LYS A 5 13.35 -8.99 -1.15
C LYS A 5 13.60 -8.96 -2.65
N ILE A 6 14.33 -7.97 -3.12
CA ILE A 6 14.73 -7.87 -4.52
C ILE A 6 16.11 -8.50 -4.67
N SER A 7 16.19 -9.54 -5.50
CA SER A 7 17.39 -10.35 -5.68
C SER A 7 18.25 -9.92 -6.85
N SER A 8 17.63 -9.67 -8.00
CA SER A 8 18.32 -9.22 -9.20
C SER A 8 17.38 -8.34 -10.04
N GLU A 9 17.95 -7.57 -10.97
CA GLU A 9 17.19 -6.81 -11.96
C GLU A 9 17.73 -7.08 -13.37
N LYS A 10 16.83 -7.10 -14.36
CA LYS A 10 17.17 -7.25 -15.77
C LYS A 10 16.25 -6.38 -16.63
N VAL A 11 16.83 -5.67 -17.59
CA VAL A 11 16.04 -4.96 -18.61
C VAL A 11 15.58 -5.97 -19.66
N VAL A 12 14.28 -5.97 -19.97
CA VAL A 12 13.64 -6.87 -20.93
C VAL A 12 12.73 -6.08 -21.88
N PRO A 13 12.45 -6.58 -23.10
CA PRO A 13 11.39 -6.04 -23.95
C PRO A 13 10.03 -6.07 -23.23
N ALA A 14 9.17 -5.09 -23.51
CA ALA A 14 7.82 -5.04 -22.93
C ALA A 14 6.88 -6.08 -23.56
N SER A 15 7.06 -6.38 -24.85
CA SER A 15 6.32 -7.40 -25.59
C SER A 15 7.25 -8.21 -26.51
N ASP A 16 6.69 -9.26 -27.10
CA ASP A 16 7.38 -10.10 -28.10
C ASP A 16 7.33 -9.47 -29.51
N ASP A 17 6.63 -8.34 -29.69
CA ASP A 17 6.57 -7.61 -30.95
C ASP A 17 7.91 -6.90 -31.23
N PRO A 18 8.62 -7.23 -32.33
CA PRO A 18 9.89 -6.59 -32.68
C PRO A 18 9.79 -5.08 -32.93
N LEU A 19 8.59 -4.57 -33.24
CA LEU A 19 8.33 -3.14 -33.43
C LEU A 19 8.15 -2.39 -32.11
N ASP A 20 7.88 -3.11 -31.02
CA ASP A 20 7.75 -2.52 -29.70
C ASP A 20 9.11 -2.22 -29.09
N THR A 21 9.45 -0.93 -29.04
CA THR A 21 10.72 -0.45 -28.49
C THR A 21 10.66 -0.24 -26.98
N HIS A 22 9.50 -0.42 -26.35
CA HIS A 22 9.36 -0.22 -24.91
C HIS A 22 10.13 -1.29 -24.15
N LYS A 23 10.76 -0.83 -23.07
CA LYS A 23 11.54 -1.68 -22.16
C LYS A 23 10.88 -1.70 -20.80
N MET A 24 11.02 -2.83 -20.14
CA MET A 24 10.64 -3.03 -18.75
C MET A 24 11.85 -3.45 -17.94
N ILE A 25 11.82 -3.15 -16.64
CA ILE A 25 12.69 -3.78 -15.67
C ILE A 25 11.93 -4.96 -15.10
N ARG A 26 12.54 -6.15 -15.18
CA ARG A 26 12.10 -7.35 -14.49
C ARG A 26 12.97 -7.53 -13.25
N TYR A 27 12.34 -7.50 -12.09
CA TYR A 27 12.96 -7.83 -10.82
C TYR A 27 12.71 -9.29 -10.48
N GLU A 28 13.77 -10.03 -10.19
CA GLU A 28 13.67 -11.31 -9.50
C GLU A 28 13.51 -11.05 -8.01
N ILE A 29 12.55 -11.72 -7.38
CA ILE A 29 12.22 -11.49 -5.98
C ILE A 29 12.25 -12.77 -5.16
N LYS A 30 12.65 -12.64 -3.91
CA LYS A 30 12.43 -13.67 -2.88
C LYS A 30 11.18 -13.30 -2.09
N GLN A 31 10.04 -13.91 -2.45
CA GLN A 31 8.80 -13.74 -1.72
C GLN A 31 8.95 -14.25 -0.28
N ILE A 32 8.67 -13.40 0.71
CA ILE A 32 8.69 -13.75 2.13
C ILE A 32 7.28 -14.10 2.60
N LYS A 33 6.29 -13.28 2.22
CA LYS A 33 4.89 -13.47 2.58
C LYS A 33 3.99 -12.88 1.52
N MET A 34 2.90 -13.57 1.19
CA MET A 34 1.80 -13.00 0.43
C MET A 34 0.63 -12.71 1.37
N PHE A 35 0.00 -11.54 1.20
CA PHE A 35 -1.14 -11.09 2.00
C PHE A 35 -2.46 -11.14 1.21
N LYS A 36 -2.39 -11.02 -0.12
CA LYS A 36 -3.52 -11.08 -1.04
C LYS A 36 -3.03 -11.51 -2.43
N GLY A 37 -3.79 -12.37 -3.12
CA GLY A 37 -3.50 -12.83 -4.48
C GLY A 37 -3.33 -14.36 -4.62
N PHE A 38 -3.40 -15.12 -3.52
CA PHE A 38 -3.24 -16.59 -3.53
C PHE A 38 -4.27 -17.30 -4.40
N GLU A 39 -5.44 -16.68 -4.58
CA GLU A 39 -6.52 -17.14 -5.44
C GLU A 39 -6.17 -17.08 -6.94
N LYS A 40 -5.13 -16.31 -7.32
CA LYS A 40 -4.66 -16.15 -8.69
C LYS A 40 -3.27 -16.72 -8.94
N LEU A 41 -2.36 -16.60 -7.98
CA LEU A 41 -0.97 -17.07 -8.09
C LEU A 41 -0.54 -17.73 -6.77
N LYS A 42 0.12 -18.88 -6.85
CA LYS A 42 0.65 -19.59 -5.67
C LYS A 42 1.87 -18.86 -5.09
N ASP A 43 2.77 -18.41 -5.96
CA ASP A 43 3.98 -17.67 -5.63
C ASP A 43 4.30 -16.65 -6.72
N VAL A 44 5.06 -15.61 -6.35
CA VAL A 44 5.54 -14.58 -7.27
C VAL A 44 7.06 -14.61 -7.27
N GLN A 45 7.64 -14.94 -8.42
CA GLN A 45 9.09 -14.99 -8.63
C GLN A 45 9.62 -13.72 -9.31
N TYR A 46 8.80 -13.10 -10.15
CA TYR A 46 9.16 -11.91 -10.91
C TYR A 46 8.10 -10.83 -10.75
N VAL A 47 8.56 -9.58 -10.63
CA VAL A 47 7.73 -8.38 -10.78
C VAL A 47 8.30 -7.51 -11.88
N TYR A 48 7.43 -6.80 -12.58
CA TYR A 48 7.76 -6.02 -13.76
C TYR A 48 7.35 -4.57 -13.55
N THR A 49 8.13 -3.65 -14.08
CA THR A 49 7.83 -2.22 -14.08
C THR A 49 8.33 -1.60 -15.38
N PRO A 50 7.71 -0.53 -15.89
CA PRO A 50 8.27 0.27 -16.97
C PRO A 50 9.71 0.69 -16.66
N PHE A 51 10.56 0.75 -17.69
CA PHE A 51 11.97 1.12 -17.53
C PHE A 51 12.14 2.60 -17.17
N ASP A 52 11.32 3.46 -17.74
CA ASP A 52 11.42 4.91 -17.56
C ASP A 52 10.51 5.39 -16.44
N SER A 53 11.02 6.27 -15.57
CA SER A 53 10.23 6.88 -14.50
C SER A 53 9.09 7.74 -15.03
N SER A 54 9.23 8.33 -16.21
CA SER A 54 8.16 9.10 -16.88
C SER A 54 6.95 8.23 -17.24
N LEU A 55 7.16 6.92 -17.40
CA LEU A 55 6.13 5.91 -17.60
C LEU A 55 5.72 5.23 -16.28
N CYS A 56 5.92 5.92 -15.15
CA CYS A 56 5.67 5.39 -13.80
C CYS A 56 6.56 4.19 -13.43
N GLY A 57 7.77 4.09 -14.00
CA GLY A 57 8.74 3.05 -13.69
C GLY A 57 9.37 3.21 -12.30
N VAL A 58 9.41 2.13 -11.51
CA VAL A 58 9.96 2.10 -10.15
C VAL A 58 11.38 1.54 -10.14
N LYS A 59 12.30 2.21 -9.45
CA LYS A 59 13.64 1.67 -9.18
C LYS A 59 13.71 1.07 -7.78
N LEU A 60 14.03 -0.22 -7.67
CA LEU A 60 14.19 -0.92 -6.41
C LEU A 60 15.65 -1.37 -6.20
N GLU A 61 16.08 -1.47 -4.94
CA GLU A 61 17.43 -1.93 -4.61
C GLU A 61 17.55 -3.46 -4.71
N ALA A 62 18.13 -3.94 -5.81
CA ALA A 62 18.39 -5.35 -6.06
C ALA A 62 19.66 -5.87 -5.35
N ASN A 63 19.69 -5.77 -4.01
CA ASN A 63 20.85 -6.15 -3.19
C ASN A 63 20.53 -7.22 -2.12
N ASN A 64 19.32 -7.78 -2.11
CA ASN A 64 18.83 -8.73 -1.09
C ASN A 64 18.86 -8.24 0.38
N LYS A 65 19.19 -6.97 0.64
CA LYS A 65 19.25 -6.40 1.98
C LYS A 65 17.89 -5.86 2.39
N LYS A 66 17.29 -4.99 1.57
CA LYS A 66 15.99 -4.37 1.84
C LYS A 66 14.83 -5.30 1.53
N GLN A 67 13.80 -5.18 2.35
CA GLN A 67 12.52 -5.86 2.17
C GLN A 67 11.49 -4.80 1.83
N TYR A 68 10.58 -5.11 0.93
CA TYR A 68 9.54 -4.21 0.49
C TYR A 68 8.17 -4.84 0.69
N LEU A 69 7.19 -4.02 1.05
CA LEU A 69 5.80 -4.30 0.75
C LEU A 69 5.54 -3.88 -0.70
N LEU A 70 5.09 -4.81 -1.53
CA LEU A 70 4.76 -4.59 -2.92
C LEU A 70 3.27 -4.80 -3.13
N THR A 71 2.61 -3.77 -3.65
CA THR A 71 1.27 -3.87 -4.25
C THR A 71 1.42 -3.74 -5.76
N GLY A 72 0.51 -4.38 -6.51
CA GLY A 72 0.62 -4.46 -7.96
C GLY A 72 -0.56 -5.20 -8.57
N GLN A 73 -0.58 -5.22 -9.89
CA GLN A 73 -1.61 -5.87 -10.70
C GLN A 73 -1.09 -7.19 -11.26
N ILE A 74 -1.93 -8.21 -11.27
CA ILE A 74 -1.67 -9.46 -11.98
C ILE A 74 -2.30 -9.33 -13.37
N LEU A 75 -1.47 -9.42 -14.41
CA LEU A 75 -1.90 -9.37 -15.80
C LEU A 75 -2.45 -10.73 -16.26
N SER A 76 -3.12 -10.74 -17.42
CA SER A 76 -3.71 -11.96 -18.00
C SER A 76 -2.67 -13.03 -18.35
N ASP A 77 -1.43 -12.63 -18.66
CA ASP A 77 -0.29 -13.51 -18.91
C ASP A 77 0.41 -13.99 -17.62
N GLY A 78 -0.15 -13.65 -16.45
CA GLY A 78 0.39 -14.02 -15.14
C GLY A 78 1.51 -13.13 -14.63
N LYS A 79 1.99 -12.14 -15.41
CA LYS A 79 3.01 -11.19 -14.93
C LYS A 79 2.44 -10.30 -13.84
N VAL A 80 3.27 -10.01 -12.83
CA VAL A 80 2.94 -9.06 -11.77
C VAL A 80 3.55 -7.70 -12.10
N LEU A 81 2.70 -6.73 -12.37
CA LEU A 81 3.07 -5.38 -12.76
C LEU A 81 3.02 -4.42 -11.56
N ILE A 82 4.07 -3.63 -11.37
CA ILE A 82 4.19 -2.59 -10.35
C ILE A 82 4.57 -1.26 -11.00
N HIS A 83 4.11 -0.16 -10.43
CA HIS A 83 4.31 1.21 -10.92
C HIS A 83 4.45 2.21 -9.77
N LEU A 84 4.89 3.43 -10.08
CA LEU A 84 5.08 4.53 -9.12
C LEU A 84 3.86 4.84 -8.26
N CYS A 85 2.65 4.64 -8.80
CA CYS A 85 1.40 4.92 -8.09
C CYS A 85 0.94 3.78 -7.17
N ASN A 86 1.60 2.61 -7.23
CA ASN A 86 1.30 1.53 -6.29
C ASN A 86 1.89 1.85 -4.91
N TYR A 87 1.29 1.27 -3.87
CA TYR A 87 1.85 1.34 -2.53
C TYR A 87 3.05 0.38 -2.45
N ILE A 88 4.24 0.97 -2.57
CA ILE A 88 5.55 0.30 -2.55
C ILE A 88 6.39 0.98 -1.48
N GLU A 89 6.66 0.29 -0.39
CA GLU A 89 7.35 0.86 0.76
C GLU A 89 8.36 -0.13 1.33
N PRO A 90 9.53 0.33 1.81
CA PRO A 90 10.40 -0.49 2.63
C PRO A 90 9.62 -1.03 3.83
N TRP A 91 9.77 -2.32 4.10
CA TRP A 91 9.03 -3.00 5.16
C TRP A 91 9.26 -2.36 6.54
N ASP A 92 10.48 -1.88 6.78
CA ASP A 92 10.86 -1.32 8.07
C ASP A 92 10.21 0.06 8.31
N ASP A 93 9.88 0.80 7.24
CA ASP A 93 9.24 2.12 7.30
C ASP A 93 7.73 2.04 7.57
N LEU A 94 7.12 0.85 7.40
CA LEU A 94 5.73 0.63 7.74
C LEU A 94 5.50 0.65 9.25
N SER A 95 4.43 1.34 9.65
CA SER A 95 3.99 1.38 11.04
C SER A 95 3.59 -0.01 11.54
N LEU A 96 3.61 -0.21 12.86
CA LEU A 96 3.10 -1.44 13.47
C LEU A 96 1.61 -1.68 13.14
N SER A 97 0.81 -0.61 13.03
CA SER A 97 -0.61 -0.72 12.68
C SER A 97 -0.79 -1.19 11.24
N GLN A 98 0.01 -0.68 10.31
CA GLN A 98 0.00 -1.11 8.91
C GLN A 98 0.40 -2.58 8.79
N LYS A 99 1.52 -2.96 9.42
CA LYS A 99 2.01 -4.35 9.47
C LYS A 99 0.96 -5.33 10.00
N LYS A 100 0.24 -4.96 11.07
CA LYS A 100 -0.85 -5.77 11.63
C LYS A 100 -2.06 -5.83 10.69
N SER A 101 -2.45 -4.68 10.12
CA SER A 101 -3.65 -4.54 9.30
C SER A 101 -3.58 -5.30 7.97
N LEU A 102 -2.38 -5.51 7.43
CA LEU A 102 -2.14 -6.33 6.23
C LEU A 102 -2.68 -7.76 6.33
N ASN A 103 -2.79 -8.34 7.53
CA ASN A 103 -3.22 -9.74 7.68
C ASN A 103 -4.75 -9.91 7.71
N GLN A 104 -5.51 -8.87 8.07
CA GLN A 104 -6.94 -9.04 8.31
C GLN A 104 -7.75 -7.75 8.12
N ARG A 105 -7.34 -6.65 8.75
CA ARG A 105 -8.17 -5.44 8.84
C ARG A 105 -8.40 -4.75 7.50
N TYR A 106 -7.39 -4.69 6.64
CA TYR A 106 -7.57 -4.12 5.31
C TYR A 106 -8.53 -4.94 4.44
N GLN A 107 -8.54 -6.27 4.61
CA GLN A 107 -9.53 -7.13 3.93
C GLN A 107 -10.94 -6.90 4.47
N MET A 108 -11.11 -6.78 5.80
CA MET A 108 -12.40 -6.44 6.42
C MET A 108 -12.93 -5.07 5.96
N GLY A 109 -12.03 -4.14 5.63
CA GLY A 109 -12.35 -2.81 5.14
C GLY A 109 -12.63 -2.70 3.65
N CYS A 110 -12.42 -3.76 2.84
CA CYS A 110 -12.59 -3.68 1.38
C CYS A 110 -14.03 -3.37 0.92
N GLY A 111 -15.04 -3.56 1.78
CA GLY A 111 -16.42 -3.13 1.53
C GLY A 111 -16.71 -1.66 1.90
N CYS A 112 -15.75 -0.97 2.51
CA CYS A 112 -15.82 0.44 2.86
C CYS A 112 -15.13 1.30 1.79
N LYS A 113 -15.60 2.54 1.65
CA LYS A 113 -14.98 3.54 0.79
C LYS A 113 -14.23 4.56 1.63
N ILE A 114 -13.01 4.89 1.24
CA ILE A 114 -12.26 5.98 1.84
C ILE A 114 -12.46 7.21 0.96
N THR A 115 -12.98 8.29 1.53
CA THR A 115 -13.26 9.55 0.83
C THR A 115 -12.19 10.57 1.21
N THR A 116 -11.34 10.96 0.26
CA THR A 116 -10.27 11.94 0.46
C THR A 116 -10.81 13.35 0.64
N CYS A 117 -10.37 14.06 1.67
CA CYS A 117 -10.63 15.48 1.85
C CYS A 117 -9.35 16.30 1.62
N TYR A 118 -9.30 17.00 0.48
CA TYR A 118 -8.19 17.89 0.14
C TYR A 118 -8.40 19.34 0.61
N MET A 119 -9.66 19.78 0.66
CA MET A 119 -10.07 21.14 1.00
C MET A 119 -11.50 21.13 1.57
N VAL A 120 -11.81 22.10 2.43
CA VAL A 120 -13.14 22.28 3.03
C VAL A 120 -14.11 22.97 2.06
N PRO A 121 -15.42 22.69 2.13
CA PRO A 121 -16.08 21.72 3.01
C PRO A 121 -16.00 20.29 2.46
N CYS A 122 -15.85 19.30 3.35
CA CYS A 122 -15.87 17.88 3.00
C CYS A 122 -16.64 17.08 4.05
N SER A 123 -17.40 16.09 3.61
CA SER A 123 -18.21 15.23 4.48
C SER A 123 -18.39 13.87 3.82
N ILE A 124 -18.79 12.88 4.62
CA ILE A 124 -19.23 11.58 4.10
C ILE A 124 -20.66 11.71 3.57
N THR A 125 -20.96 11.04 2.46
CA THR A 125 -22.32 11.04 1.87
C THR A 125 -23.06 9.72 2.05
N ALA A 126 -22.36 8.68 2.52
CA ALA A 126 -22.92 7.34 2.74
C ALA A 126 -22.33 6.69 4.00
N PRO A 127 -23.08 5.79 4.67
CA PRO A 127 -22.66 5.16 5.91
C PRO A 127 -21.46 4.20 5.75
N ASN A 128 -21.15 3.77 4.52
CA ASN A 128 -20.00 2.93 4.23
C ASN A 128 -18.73 3.73 3.90
N GLU A 129 -18.67 5.02 4.23
CA GLU A 129 -17.52 5.88 3.97
C GLU A 129 -16.74 6.26 5.23
N CYS A 130 -15.41 6.38 5.10
CA CYS A 130 -14.55 7.04 6.08
C CYS A 130 -13.87 8.25 5.43
N LEU A 131 -13.98 9.43 6.06
CA LEU A 131 -13.34 10.65 5.58
C LEU A 131 -11.84 10.65 5.93
N TRP A 132 -10.98 10.76 4.91
CA TRP A 132 -9.53 10.83 5.06
C TRP A 132 -9.06 12.28 4.97
N THR A 133 -8.50 12.78 6.07
CA THR A 133 -8.20 14.19 6.31
C THR A 133 -6.71 14.46 6.47
N ASP A 134 -5.83 13.46 6.29
CA ASP A 134 -4.37 13.63 6.45
C ASP A 134 -3.83 14.79 5.59
N TRP A 135 -4.27 14.90 4.33
CA TRP A 135 -3.84 16.01 3.48
C TRP A 135 -4.33 17.37 3.97
N LEU A 136 -5.59 17.46 4.39
CA LEU A 136 -6.17 18.71 4.88
C LEU A 136 -5.46 19.21 6.15
N ILE A 137 -5.21 18.30 7.10
CA ILE A 137 -4.71 18.63 8.43
C ILE A 137 -3.18 18.72 8.46
N GLU A 138 -2.50 17.76 7.85
CA GLU A 138 -1.04 17.60 7.96
C GLU A 138 -0.28 18.02 6.68
N ARG A 139 -1.00 18.36 5.59
CA ARG A 139 -0.40 18.57 4.24
C ARG A 139 0.46 17.39 3.79
N LYS A 140 0.09 16.19 4.22
CA LYS A 140 0.80 14.95 3.96
C LYS A 140 -0.17 13.86 3.55
N LEU A 141 0.10 13.20 2.43
CA LEU A 141 -0.77 12.12 1.94
C LEU A 141 -0.80 10.96 2.95
N TYR A 142 0.36 10.46 3.37
CA TYR A 142 0.46 9.36 4.33
C TYR A 142 0.71 9.86 5.76
N GLY A 143 -0.27 10.59 6.30
CA GLY A 143 -0.27 11.17 7.64
C GLY A 143 -0.69 10.19 8.75
N HIS A 144 -1.27 10.72 9.82
CA HIS A 144 -1.63 9.96 11.00
C HIS A 144 -2.72 8.90 10.74
N GLN A 145 -3.77 9.22 9.96
CA GLN A 145 -4.81 8.23 9.64
C GLN A 145 -4.23 7.08 8.82
N ALA A 146 -3.47 7.38 7.75
CA ALA A 146 -2.86 6.37 6.89
C ALA A 146 -1.89 5.45 7.65
N LYS A 147 -1.16 5.99 8.63
CA LYS A 147 -0.21 5.23 9.44
C LYS A 147 -0.87 4.40 10.54
N HIS A 148 -1.95 4.86 11.16
CA HIS A 148 -2.42 4.26 12.41
C HIS A 148 -3.82 3.63 12.33
N TYR A 149 -4.64 4.01 11.34
CA TYR A 149 -6.04 3.60 11.25
C TYR A 149 -6.31 2.73 10.03
N ALA A 150 -7.40 1.98 10.11
CA ALA A 150 -8.03 1.31 8.97
C ALA A 150 -9.51 1.65 8.96
N CYS A 151 -10.08 1.94 7.79
CA CYS A 151 -11.52 2.08 7.63
C CYS A 151 -12.12 0.67 7.55
N ILE A 152 -12.92 0.29 8.55
CA ILE A 152 -13.47 -1.08 8.64
C ILE A 152 -14.99 -1.06 8.78
N LYS A 153 -15.62 -2.12 8.26
CA LYS A 153 -17.06 -2.34 8.38
C LYS A 153 -17.40 -2.79 9.80
N ARG A 154 -18.39 -2.14 10.42
CA ARG A 154 -18.95 -2.49 11.73
C ARG A 154 -20.11 -3.48 11.58
N SER A 155 -20.58 -4.02 12.71
CA SER A 155 -21.70 -4.96 12.77
C SER A 155 -23.03 -4.35 12.30
N ASP A 156 -23.21 -3.04 12.47
CA ASP A 156 -24.39 -2.29 12.03
C ASP A 156 -24.37 -1.93 10.52
N GLY A 157 -23.33 -2.37 9.79
CA GLY A 157 -23.17 -2.12 8.37
C GLY A 157 -22.48 -0.79 8.03
N THR A 158 -22.23 0.08 9.00
CA THR A 158 -21.49 1.34 8.81
C THR A 158 -19.98 1.10 8.72
N CYS A 159 -19.24 2.09 8.21
CA CYS A 159 -17.79 2.10 8.18
C CYS A 159 -17.23 3.21 9.07
N SER A 160 -16.17 2.90 9.79
CA SER A 160 -15.52 3.87 10.69
C SER A 160 -14.03 3.62 10.78
N TRP A 161 -13.29 4.68 11.13
CA TRP A 161 -11.86 4.58 11.40
C TRP A 161 -11.61 3.78 12.67
N TYR A 162 -10.79 2.73 12.56
CA TYR A 162 -10.39 1.88 13.66
C TYR A 162 -8.88 1.89 13.85
N ARG A 163 -8.45 2.28 15.06
CA ARG A 163 -7.05 2.20 15.52
C ARG A 163 -6.92 0.94 16.35
N GLY A 164 -6.51 -0.16 15.73
CA GLY A 164 -6.34 -1.43 16.46
C GLY A 164 -4.99 -1.56 17.15
N GLY A 165 -4.58 -0.51 17.86
CA GLY A 165 -3.48 -0.46 18.81
C GLY A 165 -3.96 0.16 20.13
N PRO A 166 -3.19 0.08 21.22
CA PRO A 166 -3.56 0.75 22.45
C PRO A 166 -3.80 2.25 22.22
N PRO A 167 -4.66 2.90 23.03
CA PRO A 167 -4.79 4.36 23.02
C PRO A 167 -3.41 5.01 23.15
N PRO A 168 -3.17 6.19 22.56
CA PRO A 168 -2.00 6.96 22.92
C PRO A 168 -2.05 7.21 24.44
N GLU A 169 -0.94 7.00 25.14
CA GLU A 169 -0.83 7.44 26.53
C GLU A 169 -1.17 8.93 26.56
N LYS A 170 -2.14 9.30 27.40
CA LYS A 170 -2.42 10.71 27.63
C LYS A 170 -1.14 11.27 28.26
N GLU A 171 -0.46 12.18 27.59
CA GLU A 171 0.40 13.12 28.30
C GLU A 171 -0.53 13.86 29.26
N PHE A 172 -0.46 13.49 30.54
CA PHE A 172 -1.13 14.23 31.60
C PHE A 172 -0.43 15.59 31.64
N ILE A 173 -1.03 16.59 31.00
CA ILE A 173 -0.71 17.99 31.29
C ILE A 173 -1.23 18.20 32.71
N ASP A 174 -0.30 18.20 33.66
CA ASP A 174 -0.56 18.54 35.05
C ASP A 174 -0.88 20.04 35.08
N ILE A 175 -2.18 20.38 34.94
CA ILE A 175 -2.68 21.72 35.22
C ILE A 175 -2.79 21.82 36.74
N SER A 176 -1.65 21.99 37.41
CA SER A 176 -1.63 22.59 38.73
C SER A 176 -1.86 24.09 38.55
N GLU A 177 -3.10 24.52 38.70
CA GLU A 177 -3.48 25.93 38.91
C GLU A 177 -2.86 26.46 40.21
N PRO A 178 -2.63 27.78 40.24
CA PRO A 178 -3.33 28.61 41.22
C PRO A 178 -4.29 29.61 40.58
#